data_AF-U6CXE0-F1
#
_entry.id   AF-U6CXE0-F1
#
_cell.length_a   1.000
_cell.length_b   1.000
_cell.length_c   1.000
_cell.angle_alpha   90.00
_cell.angle_beta   90.00
_cell.angle_gamma   90.00
#
_symmetry.space_group_name_H-M   'P 1'
#
loop_
_entity.id
_entity.type
_entity.pdbx_description
1 polymer ?
#
loop_
_entity_poly.entity_id
_entity_poly.type
_entity_poly.pdbx_seq_one_letter_code
_entity_poly.pdbx_strand_id
1 'polypeptide(L)' 'MEQILSSQEMEEFVQSSGENGIVVFTLGSMITNLPEEKANVIASALAQIPQKVLWRFTGKKPDNLGPNTRLYDWIP' A
#
# COMPACT_ATOMS: atom_id res chain seq x y z
N MET A 1 -3.99 -0.67 18.05
CA MET A 1 -2.55 -0.45 17.81
C MET A 1 -2.27 -0.95 16.41
N GLU A 2 -2.53 -0.09 15.42
CA GLU A 2 -2.17 -0.38 14.03
C GLU A 2 -0.65 -0.32 13.92
N GLN A 3 -0.11 -1.33 13.28
CA GLN A 3 1.30 -1.67 13.25
C GLN A 3 2.06 -0.59 12.48
N ILE A 4 2.65 0.37 13.21
CA ILE A 4 3.72 1.22 12.68
C ILE A 4 4.87 0.25 12.39
N LEU A 5 4.95 -0.20 11.14
CA LEU A 5 6.10 -0.96 10.67
C LEU A 5 7.35 -0.10 10.93
N SER A 6 8.30 -0.66 11.69
CA SER A 6 9.63 -0.06 11.83
C SER A 6 10.24 0.14 10.44
N SER A 7 11.15 1.11 10.28
CA SER A 7 11.84 1.33 9.00
C SER A 7 12.48 0.05 8.46
N GLN A 8 12.91 -0.86 9.34
CA GLN A 8 13.44 -2.18 9.00
C GLN A 8 12.39 -3.09 8.34
N GLU A 9 11.17 -3.19 8.89
CA GLU A 9 10.14 -4.04 8.28
C GLU A 9 9.63 -3.49 6.94
N MET A 10 9.70 -2.17 6.73
CA MET A 10 9.47 -1.55 5.42
C MET A 10 10.58 -1.91 4.44
N GLU A 11 11.84 -1.78 4.87
CA GLU A 11 13.00 -2.12 4.05
C GLU A 11 12.99 -3.61 3.66
N GLU A 12 12.74 -4.52 4.60
CA GLU A 12 12.60 -5.96 4.32
C GLU A 12 11.51 -6.25 3.27
N PHE A 13 10.38 -5.55 3.36
CA PHE A 13 9.31 -5.69 2.38
C PHE A 13 9.71 -5.18 0.99
N VAL A 14 10.39 -4.03 0.92
CA VAL A 14 10.92 -3.46 -0.32
C VAL A 14 11.95 -4.40 -0.93
N GLN A 15 12.90 -4.92 -0.15
CA GLN A 15 13.93 -5.85 -0.61
C GLN A 15 13.33 -7.18 -1.09
N SER A 16 12.19 -7.61 -0.52
CA SER A 16 11.49 -8.83 -0.97
C SER A 16 10.90 -8.72 -2.40
N SER A 17 10.94 -7.53 -3.02
CA SER A 17 10.48 -7.35 -4.41
C SER A 17 11.43 -7.96 -5.46
N GLY A 18 12.70 -8.17 -5.12
CA GLY A 18 13.73 -8.63 -6.07
C GLY A 18 13.80 -7.75 -7.31
N GLU A 19 13.96 -8.37 -8.48
CA GLU A 19 14.09 -7.65 -9.76
C GLU A 19 12.80 -6.95 -10.23
N ASN A 20 11.64 -7.27 -9.64
CA ASN A 20 10.38 -6.64 -10.05
C ASN A 20 10.31 -5.17 -9.62
N GLY A 21 10.98 -4.82 -8.52
CA GLY A 21 10.96 -3.49 -7.92
C GLY A 21 9.67 -3.15 -7.18
N ILE A 22 9.49 -1.87 -6.87
CA ILE A 22 8.38 -1.37 -6.05
C ILE A 22 7.58 -0.27 -6.75
N VAL A 23 6.33 -0.11 -6.31
CA VAL A 23 5.46 1.03 -6.61
C VAL A 23 5.17 1.78 -5.32
N VAL A 24 5.38 3.09 -5.32
CA VAL A 24 4.91 3.99 -4.26
C VAL A 24 3.64 4.68 -4.74
N PHE A 25 2.52 4.43 -4.07
CA PHE A 25 1.22 4.97 -4.43
C PHE A 25 0.71 5.92 -3.34
N THR A 26 0.40 7.16 -3.72
CA THR A 26 -0.13 8.20 -2.83
C THR A 26 -1.10 9.09 -3.59
N LEU A 27 -2.19 9.48 -2.92
CA LEU A 27 -3.20 10.42 -3.44
C LEU A 27 -3.05 11.84 -2.86
N GLY A 28 -1.90 12.15 -2.25
CA GLY A 28 -1.65 13.43 -1.61
C GLY A 28 -2.43 13.63 -0.32
N SER A 29 -2.32 14.80 0.31
CA SER A 29 -2.95 15.11 1.61
C SER A 29 -4.40 15.60 1.50
N MET A 30 -4.81 16.08 0.33
CA MET A 30 -6.14 16.65 0.11
C MET A 30 -7.24 15.57 -0.01
N ILE A 31 -6.84 14.32 -0.32
CA ILE A 31 -7.75 13.18 -0.37
C ILE A 31 -7.70 12.51 1.00
N THR A 32 -8.60 12.92 1.88
CA THR A 32 -8.73 12.38 3.25
C THR A 32 -9.69 11.21 3.33
N ASN A 33 -10.58 11.05 2.35
CA ASN A 33 -11.59 9.99 2.37
C ASN A 33 -11.84 9.44 0.97
N LEU A 34 -11.32 8.26 0.70
CA LEU A 34 -11.60 7.52 -0.53
C LEU A 34 -12.79 6.57 -0.26
N PRO A 35 -13.87 6.61 -1.07
CA PRO A 35 -14.97 5.66 -0.92
C PRO A 35 -14.49 4.21 -0.96
N GLU A 36 -15.05 3.34 -0.12
CA GLU A 36 -14.64 1.92 -0.01
C GLU A 36 -14.64 1.20 -1.36
N GLU A 37 -15.65 1.44 -2.19
CA GLU A 37 -15.75 0.87 -3.54
C GLU A 37 -14.53 1.23 -4.40
N LYS A 38 -14.10 2.50 -4.40
CA LYS A 38 -12.92 2.95 -5.15
C LYS A 38 -11.63 2.39 -4.55
N ALA A 39 -11.54 2.31 -3.22
CA ALA A 39 -10.40 1.71 -2.55
C ALA A 39 -10.25 0.22 -2.93
N ASN A 40 -11.36 -0.51 -2.99
CA ASN A 40 -11.40 -1.90 -3.41
C ASN A 40 -11.01 -2.08 -4.88
N VAL A 41 -11.47 -1.21 -5.79
CA VAL A 41 -11.06 -1.23 -7.21
C VAL A 41 -9.55 -0.97 -7.37
N ILE A 42 -9.01 0.01 -6.66
CA ILE A 42 -7.57 0.30 -6.69
C ILE A 42 -6.77 -0.88 -6.11
N ALA A 43 -7.20 -1.45 -4.99
CA ALA A 43 -6.57 -2.61 -4.39
C ALA A 43 -6.52 -3.81 -5.34
N SER A 44 -7.63 -4.10 -6.04
CA SER A 44 -7.71 -5.15 -7.05
C SER A 44 -6.78 -4.93 -8.24
N ALA A 45 -6.56 -3.68 -8.65
CA ALA A 45 -5.62 -3.36 -9.72
C ALA A 45 -4.17 -3.52 -9.26
N LEU A 46 -3.83 -3.01 -8.07
CA LEU A 46 -2.50 -3.13 -7.48
C LEU A 46 -2.12 -4.59 -7.17
N ALA A 47 -3.09 -5.46 -6.89
CA ALA A 47 -2.85 -6.89 -6.65
C ALA A 47 -2.37 -7.65 -7.90
N GLN A 48 -2.55 -7.10 -9.10
CA GLN A 48 -2.25 -7.78 -10.36
C GLN A 48 -0.82 -7.56 -10.85
N ILE A 49 -0.09 -6.60 -10.29
CA ILE A 49 1.28 -6.30 -10.70
C ILE A 49 2.30 -7.10 -9.88
N PRO A 50 3.44 -7.51 -10.48
CA PRO A 50 4.45 -8.31 -9.77
C PRO A 50 5.27 -7.48 -8.75
N GLN A 51 5.21 -6.15 -8.82
CA GLN A 51 5.88 -5.24 -7.88
C GLN A 51 5.29 -5.36 -6.48
N LYS A 52 6.12 -5.05 -5.48
CA LYS A 52 5.61 -4.69 -4.15
C LYS A 52 5.07 -3.27 -4.17
N VAL A 53 4.01 -3.02 -3.41
CA VAL A 53 3.33 -1.73 -3.40
C VAL A 53 3.31 -1.17 -1.99
N LEU A 54 3.85 0.04 -1.86
CA LEU A 54 3.71 0.88 -0.67
C LEU A 54 2.59 1.87 -0.94
N TRP A 55 1.44 1.67 -0.32
CA TRP A 55 0.28 2.54 -0.51
C TRP A 55 0.06 3.40 0.73
N ARG A 56 0.28 4.71 0.59
CA ARG A 56 -0.16 5.67 1.61
C ARG A 56 -1.69 5.78 1.57
N PHE A 57 -2.36 5.25 2.58
CA PHE A 57 -3.81 5.17 2.62
C PHE A 57 -4.31 5.31 4.06
N THR A 58 -5.16 6.30 4.30
CA THR A 58 -5.83 6.51 5.57
C THR A 58 -7.31 6.18 5.39
N GLY A 59 -7.77 5.08 5.99
CA GLY A 59 -9.15 4.61 5.85
C GLY A 59 -9.30 3.13 6.21
N LYS A 60 -10.51 2.60 6.01
CA LYS A 60 -10.77 1.17 6.21
C LYS A 60 -9.98 0.35 5.18
N LYS A 61 -9.23 -0.65 5.67
CA LYS A 61 -8.48 -1.59 4.84
C LYS A 61 -9.38 -2.14 3.70
N PRO A 62 -8.96 -2.05 2.43
CA PRO A 62 -9.70 -2.63 1.31
C PRO A 62 -9.82 -4.15 1.44
N ASP A 63 -10.98 -4.71 1.08
CA ASP A 63 -11.25 -6.14 1.15
C ASP A 63 -10.39 -6.94 0.15
N ASN A 64 -10.08 -6.31 -0.98
CA ASN A 64 -9.31 -6.91 -2.08
C ASN A 64 -7.81 -6.59 -2.03
N LEU A 65 -7.27 -6.32 -0.84
CA LEU A 65 -5.85 -5.98 -0.69
C LEU A 65 -4.96 -7.19 -1.02
N GLY A 66 -4.19 -7.08 -2.10
CA GLY A 66 -3.24 -8.12 -2.51
C GLY A 66 -2.07 -8.28 -1.53
N PRO A 67 -1.46 -9.48 -1.42
CA PRO A 67 -0.31 -9.73 -0.54
C PRO A 67 0.97 -9.00 -0.96
N ASN A 68 0.99 -8.43 -2.17
CA ASN A 68 2.05 -7.56 -2.67
C ASN A 68 1.88 -6.10 -2.22
N THR A 69 0.78 -5.72 -1.56
CA THR A 69 0.51 -4.34 -1.17
C THR A 69 0.49 -4.18 0.35
N ARG A 70 1.20 -3.18 0.87
CA ARG A 70 1.13 -2.75 2.28
C ARG A 70 0.58 -1.34 2.38
N LEU A 71 -0.27 -1.12 3.39
CA LEU A 71 -0.87 0.17 3.70
C LEU A 71 -0.02 0.89 4.75
N TYR A 72 0.16 2.19 4.56
CA TYR A 72 0.88 3.05 5.49
C TYR A 72 0.12 4.36 5.70
N ASP A 73 0.11 4.88 6.92
CA ASP A 73 -0.39 6.24 7.17
C ASP A 73 0.56 7.30 6.59
N TRP A 74 1.85 6.97 6.58
CA TRP A 74 2.93 7.84 6.12
C TRP A 74 4.08 7.02 5.52
N ILE A 75 4.74 7.59 4.50
CA ILE A 75 5.91 7.03 3.81
C ILE A 75 7.01 8.11 3.84
N PRO A 76 8.25 7.77 4.29
CA PRO A 76 9.39 8.69 4.32
C PRO A 76 9.89 9.14 2.97
#